data_AF-A0A2I0GTK5-F1
#
_entry.id   AF-A0A2I0GTK5-F1
#
_cell.length_a   1.000
_cell.length_b   1.000
_cell.length_c   1.000
_cell.angle_alpha   90.00
_cell.angle_beta   90.00
_cell.angle_gamma   90.00
#
_symmetry.space_group_name_H-M   'P 1'
#
loop_
_entity.id
_entity.type
_entity.pdbx_description
1 polymer ?
#
loop_
_entity_poly.entity_id
_entity_poly.type
_entity_poly.pdbx_seq_one_letter_code
_entity_poly.pdbx_strand_id
1 'polypeptide(L)'
;MTTLADYLNQHATSPALNDVITTVTDVGKTISQLLRKGALADILGEAGNQNVQGEDQKKLDVLANDLLLDALAKNIHCAGVASEELDDATPANDDGSLLVLFDPLDGSSNIDINMAVGTIFSILPYERQGQTSENSDYLQAGNKQLAAGYLLYGTSTVLALTVADKVVMFSLDPETSDYVLIEDNVQIDADTSEYAINSSNYRYWRAPMQQYIDELIAGETGVRGRDFNTRWVAAMVGDVHRILCRGGLFTYPFDTKYAHKAGKLRLMYEANPMSLLIERAGGGATDAVNRILDIEPTDIHQRVPVVLGSKNEVNYVKDLHVNYSE
;
A
#
# COMPACT_ATOMS: atom_id res chain seq x y z
N MET A 1 12.82 25.20 -2.06
CA MET A 1 12.19 23.94 -1.61
C MET A 1 11.97 23.11 -2.86
N THR A 2 12.41 21.84 -2.87
CA THR A 2 12.22 20.96 -4.03
C THR A 2 10.78 20.49 -4.06
N THR A 3 10.05 20.79 -5.12
CA THR A 3 8.69 20.30 -5.31
C THR A 3 8.68 18.87 -5.88
N LEU A 4 7.55 18.18 -5.82
CA LEU A 4 7.36 16.91 -6.51
C LEU A 4 7.64 17.03 -8.01
N ALA A 5 7.19 18.11 -8.66
CA ALA A 5 7.45 18.35 -10.08
C ALA A 5 8.95 18.48 -10.36
N ASP A 6 9.69 19.24 -9.53
CA ASP A 6 11.15 19.36 -9.66
C ASP A 6 11.84 18.01 -9.52
N TYR A 7 11.40 17.19 -8.56
CA TYR A 7 11.97 15.86 -8.30
C TYR A 7 11.69 14.89 -9.45
N LEU A 8 10.45 14.81 -9.93
CA LEU A 8 10.09 13.90 -11.03
C LEU A 8 10.82 14.26 -12.33
N ASN A 9 10.99 15.55 -12.63
CA ASN A 9 11.77 15.99 -13.79
C ASN A 9 13.24 15.54 -13.75
N GLN A 10 13.80 15.27 -12.57
CA GLN A 10 15.19 14.84 -12.40
C GLN A 10 15.35 13.32 -12.30
N HIS A 11 14.32 12.61 -11.82
CA HIS A 11 14.44 11.21 -11.41
C HIS A 11 13.52 10.23 -12.13
N ALA A 12 12.40 10.68 -12.72
CA ALA A 12 11.51 9.78 -13.44
C ALA A 12 12.19 9.27 -14.72
N THR A 13 12.03 7.98 -15.02
CA THR A 13 12.64 7.33 -16.18
C THR A 13 12.01 7.75 -17.52
N SER A 14 10.79 8.30 -17.48
CA SER A 14 10.10 8.81 -18.67
C SER A 14 9.14 9.97 -18.34
N PRO A 15 8.84 10.86 -19.31
CA PRO A 15 7.80 11.88 -19.16
C PRO A 15 6.41 11.30 -18.87
N ALA A 16 6.10 10.14 -19.47
CA ALA A 16 4.84 9.43 -19.25
C ALA A 16 4.63 9.05 -17.77
N LEU A 17 5.70 8.54 -17.12
CA LEU A 17 5.65 8.19 -15.71
C LEU A 17 5.44 9.42 -14.81
N ASN A 18 6.12 10.53 -15.13
CA ASN A 18 5.95 11.80 -14.41
C ASN A 18 4.50 12.29 -14.48
N ASP A 19 3.91 12.28 -15.67
CA ASP A 19 2.55 12.77 -15.89
C ASP A 19 1.48 11.90 -15.19
N VAL A 20 1.63 10.57 -15.21
CA VAL A 20 0.74 9.66 -14.48
C VAL A 20 0.84 9.85 -12.97
N ILE A 21 2.06 9.97 -12.42
CA ILE A 21 2.24 10.23 -10.98
C ILE A 21 1.62 11.59 -10.61
N THR A 22 1.85 12.61 -11.43
CA THR A 22 1.25 13.93 -11.23
C THR A 22 -0.27 13.84 -11.19
N THR A 23 -0.88 13.11 -12.13
CA THR A 23 -2.34 12.86 -12.18
C THR A 23 -2.87 12.23 -10.89
N VAL A 24 -2.24 11.15 -10.42
CA VAL A 24 -2.64 10.47 -9.16
C VAL A 24 -2.50 11.41 -7.96
N THR A 25 -1.39 12.15 -7.88
CA THR A 25 -1.15 13.05 -6.74
C THR A 25 -2.05 14.28 -6.73
N ASP A 26 -2.46 14.80 -7.90
CA ASP A 26 -3.44 15.89 -8.00
C ASP A 26 -4.83 15.44 -7.55
N VAL A 27 -5.27 14.24 -7.92
CA VAL A 27 -6.49 13.63 -7.34
C VAL A 27 -6.32 13.48 -5.82
N GLY A 28 -5.13 13.09 -5.36
CA GLY A 28 -4.78 13.03 -3.96
C GLY A 28 -4.99 14.34 -3.19
N LYS A 29 -4.69 15.49 -3.82
CA LYS A 29 -4.98 16.81 -3.25
C LYS A 29 -6.49 17.03 -3.08
N THR A 30 -7.29 16.63 -4.07
CA THR A 30 -8.75 16.72 -4.01
C THR A 30 -9.33 15.85 -2.89
N ILE A 31 -8.90 14.58 -2.79
CA ILE A 31 -9.32 13.67 -1.71
C ILE A 31 -8.94 14.24 -0.34
N SER A 32 -7.72 14.75 -0.19
CA SER A 32 -7.27 15.43 1.04
C SER A 32 -8.17 16.62 1.42
N GLN A 33 -8.56 17.46 0.46
CA GLN A 33 -9.46 18.60 0.71
C GLN A 33 -10.87 18.14 1.14
N LEU A 34 -11.37 17.04 0.56
CA LEU A 34 -12.65 16.45 0.95
C LEU A 34 -12.60 15.91 2.38
N LEU A 35 -11.57 15.11 2.70
CA LEU A 35 -11.35 14.56 4.04
C LEU A 35 -11.25 15.65 5.11
N ARG A 36 -10.56 16.77 4.82
CA ARG A 36 -10.45 17.92 5.75
C ARG A 36 -11.80 18.58 6.06
N LYS A 37 -12.80 18.46 5.18
CA LYS A 37 -14.17 18.92 5.46
C LYS A 37 -14.95 17.94 6.35
N GLY A 38 -14.55 16.67 6.39
CA GLY A 38 -15.16 15.62 7.20
C GLY A 38 -16.68 15.60 7.06
N ALA A 39 -17.39 15.67 8.19
CA ALA A 39 -18.86 15.67 8.24
C ALA A 39 -19.53 16.82 7.46
N LEU A 40 -18.81 17.89 7.11
CA LEU A 40 -19.36 19.01 6.34
C LEU A 40 -19.46 18.72 4.83
N ALA A 41 -18.81 17.66 4.34
CA ALA A 41 -18.78 17.31 2.92
C ALA A 41 -19.85 16.28 2.50
N ASP A 42 -20.67 15.75 3.42
CA ASP A 42 -21.65 14.66 3.17
C ASP A 42 -21.02 13.39 2.54
N ILE A 43 -19.74 13.16 2.84
CA ILE A 43 -18.93 12.03 2.34
C ILE A 43 -18.80 10.88 3.36
N LEU A 44 -19.40 11.00 4.55
CA LEU A 44 -19.33 10.00 5.62
C LEU A 44 -20.50 9.01 5.56
N GLY A 45 -20.27 7.82 6.13
CA GLY A 45 -21.24 6.73 6.18
C GLY A 45 -21.26 5.81 4.94
N GLU A 46 -22.16 4.84 4.98
CA GLU A 46 -22.31 3.81 3.94
C GLU A 46 -22.83 4.38 2.61
N ALA A 47 -22.28 3.90 1.50
CA ALA A 47 -22.81 4.12 0.16
C ALA A 47 -24.06 3.25 -0.12
N GLY A 48 -24.27 2.20 0.67
CA GLY A 48 -25.41 1.29 0.55
C GLY A 48 -25.19 0.10 -0.40
N ASN A 49 -23.97 -0.09 -0.89
CA ASN A 49 -23.54 -1.21 -1.74
C ASN A 49 -22.40 -2.00 -1.07
N GLN A 50 -22.20 -3.25 -1.50
CA GLN A 50 -21.00 -4.03 -1.18
C GLN A 50 -20.08 -4.08 -2.39
N ASN A 51 -18.77 -4.00 -2.14
CA ASN A 51 -17.79 -4.18 -3.21
C ASN A 51 -17.60 -5.66 -3.56
N VAL A 52 -16.75 -5.91 -4.56
CA VAL A 52 -16.44 -7.24 -5.12
C VAL A 52 -15.81 -8.19 -4.10
N GLN A 53 -15.38 -7.63 -2.97
CA GLN A 53 -14.74 -8.31 -1.85
C GLN A 53 -15.71 -8.65 -0.72
N GLY A 54 -16.98 -8.23 -0.85
CA GLY A 54 -18.04 -8.38 0.14
C GLY A 54 -17.88 -7.44 1.33
N GLU A 55 -17.17 -6.32 1.16
CA GLU A 55 -16.98 -5.28 2.16
C GLU A 55 -18.01 -4.15 1.91
N ASP A 56 -18.58 -3.58 2.98
CA ASP A 56 -19.53 -2.47 2.86
C ASP A 56 -18.79 -1.20 2.42
N GLN A 57 -19.18 -0.61 1.28
CA GLN A 57 -18.51 0.55 0.71
C GLN A 57 -18.92 1.85 1.43
N LYS A 58 -17.95 2.69 1.76
CA LYS A 58 -18.22 4.05 2.23
C LYS A 58 -18.43 4.99 1.05
N LYS A 59 -19.21 6.05 1.25
CA LYS A 59 -19.42 7.08 0.21
C LYS A 59 -18.11 7.66 -0.32
N LEU A 60 -17.14 7.86 0.57
CA LEU A 60 -15.85 8.41 0.19
C LEU A 60 -14.99 7.42 -0.61
N ASP A 61 -15.11 6.11 -0.37
CA ASP A 61 -14.40 5.10 -1.15
C ASP A 61 -14.83 5.18 -2.62
N VAL A 62 -16.15 5.20 -2.86
CA VAL A 62 -16.73 5.37 -4.20
C VAL A 62 -16.27 6.68 -4.85
N LEU A 63 -16.29 7.79 -4.10
CA LEU A 63 -15.87 9.08 -4.62
C LEU A 63 -14.37 9.12 -4.95
N ALA A 64 -13.51 8.55 -4.11
CA ALA A 64 -12.07 8.48 -4.35
C ALA A 64 -11.75 7.61 -5.57
N ASN A 65 -12.44 6.48 -5.71
CA ASN A 65 -12.37 5.63 -6.90
C ASN A 65 -12.76 6.39 -8.17
N ASP A 66 -13.93 7.02 -8.18
CA ASP A 66 -14.44 7.75 -9.35
C ASP A 66 -13.50 8.89 -9.77
N LEU A 67 -12.96 9.64 -8.81
CA LEU A 67 -11.99 10.71 -9.09
C LEU A 67 -10.72 10.18 -9.76
N LEU A 68 -10.19 9.03 -9.30
CA LEU A 68 -9.01 8.40 -9.88
C LEU A 68 -9.31 7.85 -11.28
N LEU A 69 -10.43 7.14 -11.45
CA LEU A 69 -10.88 6.63 -12.74
C LEU A 69 -11.03 7.76 -13.77
N ASP A 70 -11.75 8.82 -13.40
CA ASP A 70 -12.02 9.95 -14.30
C ASP A 70 -10.77 10.72 -14.70
N ALA A 71 -9.79 10.83 -13.81
CA ALA A 71 -8.53 11.52 -14.09
C ALA A 71 -7.61 10.65 -14.96
N LEU A 72 -7.46 9.38 -14.63
CA LEU A 72 -6.60 8.44 -15.36
C LEU A 72 -7.15 8.09 -16.74
N ALA A 73 -8.47 8.02 -16.92
CA ALA A 73 -9.09 7.85 -18.23
C ALA A 73 -8.72 8.99 -19.21
N LYS A 74 -8.51 10.20 -18.71
CA LYS A 74 -8.11 11.38 -19.50
C LYS A 74 -6.59 11.50 -19.69
N ASN A 75 -5.81 10.70 -18.97
CA ASN A 75 -4.36 10.70 -19.09
C ASN A 75 -3.93 9.82 -20.28
N ILE A 76 -3.42 10.44 -21.33
CA ILE A 76 -3.03 9.76 -22.58
C ILE A 76 -1.95 8.67 -22.40
N HIS A 77 -1.21 8.69 -21.30
CA HIS A 77 -0.18 7.71 -21.00
C HIS A 77 -0.70 6.49 -20.24
N CYS A 78 -1.92 6.57 -19.68
CA CYS A 78 -2.58 5.47 -18.98
C CYS A 78 -3.36 4.60 -19.96
N ALA A 79 -2.91 3.35 -20.12
CA ALA A 79 -3.56 2.35 -20.95
C ALA A 79 -4.84 1.81 -20.32
N GLY A 80 -4.85 1.70 -18.99
CA GLY A 80 -6.00 1.28 -18.22
C GLY A 80 -5.70 1.28 -16.73
N VAL A 81 -6.74 1.00 -15.96
CA VAL A 81 -6.70 1.01 -14.49
C VAL A 81 -7.28 -0.27 -13.87
N ALA A 82 -6.73 -0.70 -12.74
CA ALA A 82 -7.31 -1.72 -11.87
C ALA A 82 -7.49 -1.15 -10.46
N SER A 83 -8.68 -1.28 -9.90
CA SER A 83 -9.05 -0.72 -8.59
C SER A 83 -9.48 -1.83 -7.64
N GLU A 84 -9.30 -1.61 -6.34
CA GLU A 84 -9.89 -2.47 -5.31
C GLU A 84 -11.43 -2.53 -5.38
N GLU A 85 -12.06 -1.47 -5.90
CA GLU A 85 -13.50 -1.26 -5.90
C GLU A 85 -14.22 -1.76 -7.17
N LEU A 86 -13.49 -2.33 -8.13
CA LEU A 86 -14.05 -2.81 -9.40
C LEU A 86 -13.81 -4.32 -9.57
N ASP A 87 -14.71 -5.00 -10.30
CA ASP A 87 -14.59 -6.45 -10.57
C ASP A 87 -13.51 -6.77 -11.62
N ASP A 88 -13.37 -5.86 -12.58
CA ASP A 88 -12.49 -6.00 -13.73
C ASP A 88 -11.67 -4.72 -13.91
N ALA A 89 -10.51 -4.86 -14.55
CA ALA A 89 -9.75 -3.71 -15.00
C ALA A 89 -10.54 -2.91 -16.04
N THR A 90 -10.42 -1.59 -15.97
CA THR A 90 -11.10 -0.66 -16.87
C THR A 90 -10.09 -0.08 -17.87
N PRO A 91 -10.28 -0.30 -19.18
CA PRO A 91 -9.42 0.32 -20.19
C PRO A 91 -9.55 1.85 -20.21
N ALA A 92 -8.47 2.53 -20.59
CA ALA A 92 -8.42 3.98 -20.72
C ALA A 92 -8.02 4.42 -22.14
N ASN A 93 -6.73 4.36 -22.49
CA ASN A 93 -6.21 4.81 -23.78
C ASN A 93 -5.38 3.72 -24.46
N ASP A 94 -5.81 3.18 -25.60
CA ASP A 94 -5.11 2.06 -26.26
C ASP A 94 -3.60 2.34 -26.54
N ASP A 95 -3.24 3.60 -26.79
CA ASP A 95 -1.85 4.03 -27.04
C ASP A 95 -1.06 4.36 -25.76
N GLY A 96 -1.69 4.34 -24.59
CA GLY A 96 -1.03 4.56 -23.31
C GLY A 96 0.09 3.54 -23.07
N SER A 97 1.16 3.92 -22.38
CA SER A 97 2.31 3.04 -22.14
C SER A 97 2.37 2.46 -20.72
N LEU A 98 1.40 2.81 -19.87
CA LEU A 98 1.42 2.51 -18.43
C LEU A 98 0.08 1.96 -17.96
N LEU A 99 0.12 0.98 -17.07
CA LEU A 99 -1.04 0.49 -16.32
C LEU A 99 -0.97 1.04 -14.90
N VAL A 100 -2.11 1.42 -14.33
CA VAL A 100 -2.19 1.92 -12.95
C VAL A 100 -3.07 1.02 -12.11
N LEU A 101 -2.58 0.60 -10.95
CA LEU A 101 -3.34 -0.15 -9.96
C LEU A 101 -3.44 0.68 -8.70
N PHE A 102 -4.61 0.72 -8.06
CA PHE A 102 -4.78 1.51 -6.85
C PHE A 102 -5.78 0.92 -5.86
N ASP A 103 -5.49 1.14 -4.58
CA ASP A 103 -6.48 1.15 -3.53
C ASP A 103 -6.88 2.62 -3.33
N PRO A 104 -8.10 3.02 -3.71
CA PRO A 104 -8.49 4.42 -3.68
C PRO A 104 -8.51 4.97 -2.25
N LEU A 105 -8.83 4.13 -1.26
CA LEU A 105 -8.92 4.54 0.13
C LEU A 105 -8.69 3.39 1.14
N ASP A 106 -7.43 3.06 1.38
CA ASP A 106 -7.00 2.15 2.44
C ASP A 106 -7.39 2.68 3.82
N GLY A 107 -7.85 1.74 4.66
CA GLY A 107 -8.31 2.02 6.01
C GLY A 107 -9.71 2.62 6.05
N SER A 108 -10.59 2.31 5.09
CA SER A 108 -11.96 2.86 5.04
C SER A 108 -12.76 2.76 6.36
N SER A 109 -12.51 1.73 7.17
CA SER A 109 -13.08 1.60 8.53
C SER A 109 -12.71 2.74 9.49
N ASN A 110 -11.66 3.50 9.20
CA ASN A 110 -11.16 4.62 9.99
C ASN A 110 -11.76 5.98 9.59
N ILE A 111 -12.48 6.07 8.47
CA ILE A 111 -13.05 7.34 7.96
C ILE A 111 -14.00 7.97 8.99
N ASP A 112 -15.01 7.22 9.43
CA ASP A 112 -16.09 7.74 10.28
C ASP A 112 -15.63 8.11 11.71
N ILE A 113 -14.43 7.68 12.10
CA ILE A 113 -13.82 7.96 13.41
C ILE A 113 -12.67 8.97 13.33
N ASN A 114 -12.51 9.64 12.18
CA ASN A 114 -11.51 10.69 11.95
C ASN A 114 -10.07 10.21 12.23
N MET A 115 -9.77 8.96 11.86
CA MET A 115 -8.44 8.38 11.92
C MET A 115 -7.76 8.39 10.55
N ALA A 116 -6.47 8.07 10.52
CA ALA A 116 -5.69 8.11 9.29
C ALA A 116 -6.18 7.06 8.28
N VAL A 117 -6.26 7.49 7.02
CA VAL A 117 -6.59 6.72 5.81
C VAL A 117 -5.62 7.10 4.70
N GLY A 118 -5.66 6.44 3.54
CA GLY A 118 -4.73 6.78 2.46
C GLY A 118 -5.08 6.17 1.12
N THR A 119 -4.43 6.64 0.06
CA THR A 119 -4.52 6.05 -1.28
C THR A 119 -3.22 5.32 -1.57
N ILE A 120 -3.28 4.09 -2.08
CA ILE A 120 -2.11 3.30 -2.48
C ILE A 120 -2.12 3.17 -3.98
N PHE A 121 -0.95 3.30 -4.63
CA PHE A 121 -0.86 3.12 -6.08
C PHE A 121 0.40 2.39 -6.52
N SER A 122 0.27 1.70 -7.65
CA SER A 122 1.31 0.97 -8.35
C SER A 122 1.24 1.30 -9.84
N ILE A 123 2.40 1.47 -10.49
CA ILE A 123 2.49 1.74 -11.92
C ILE A 123 3.32 0.64 -12.58
N LEU A 124 2.72 -0.05 -13.54
CA LEU A 124 3.34 -1.11 -14.35
C LEU A 124 3.57 -0.64 -15.79
N PRO A 125 4.56 -1.21 -16.49
CA PRO A 125 4.67 -1.02 -17.94
C PRO A 125 3.51 -1.70 -18.67
N TYR A 126 3.08 -1.12 -19.80
CA TYR A 126 2.16 -1.76 -20.75
C TYR A 126 2.88 -2.12 -22.05
N GLU A 127 2.91 -3.41 -22.38
CA GLU A 127 3.69 -3.94 -23.51
C GLU A 127 2.86 -4.07 -24.80
N ARG A 128 1.54 -3.82 -24.76
CA ARG A 128 0.61 -4.02 -25.89
C ARG A 128 0.01 -2.71 -26.43
N GLN A 129 0.78 -1.62 -26.48
CA GLN A 129 0.32 -0.33 -27.02
C GLN A 129 -0.37 -0.49 -28.39
N GLY A 130 -1.46 0.26 -28.59
CA GLY A 130 -2.37 0.14 -29.73
C GLY A 130 -3.44 -0.95 -29.57
N GLN A 131 -3.51 -1.61 -28.41
CA GLN A 131 -4.56 -2.57 -28.04
C GLN A 131 -5.23 -2.14 -26.74
N THR A 132 -6.50 -2.51 -26.59
CA THR A 132 -7.26 -2.35 -25.35
C THR A 132 -6.69 -3.23 -24.25
N SER A 133 -6.39 -2.64 -23.09
CA SER A 133 -5.88 -3.37 -21.93
C SER A 133 -6.92 -4.35 -21.38
N GLU A 134 -6.47 -5.48 -20.85
CA GLU A 134 -7.29 -6.54 -20.26
C GLU A 134 -6.72 -6.94 -18.89
N ASN A 135 -7.51 -7.63 -18.05
CA ASN A 135 -7.07 -8.07 -16.71
C ASN A 135 -5.70 -8.80 -16.73
N SER A 136 -5.44 -9.59 -17.78
CA SER A 136 -4.18 -10.35 -17.91
C SER A 136 -2.93 -9.47 -18.01
N ASP A 137 -3.04 -8.23 -18.50
CA ASP A 137 -1.88 -7.32 -18.60
C ASP A 137 -1.39 -6.83 -17.25
N TYR A 138 -2.26 -6.83 -16.24
CA TYR A 138 -1.95 -6.42 -14.88
C TYR A 138 -1.26 -7.52 -14.08
N LEU A 139 -1.33 -8.78 -14.52
CA LEU A 139 -0.79 -9.94 -13.82
C LEU A 139 0.74 -10.03 -13.98
N GLN A 140 1.43 -9.02 -13.45
CA GLN A 140 2.89 -8.91 -13.45
C GLN A 140 3.39 -8.95 -12.01
N ALA A 141 4.48 -9.68 -11.76
CA ALA A 141 5.12 -9.72 -10.45
C ALA A 141 5.49 -8.31 -9.95
N GLY A 142 5.46 -8.10 -8.63
CA GLY A 142 5.70 -6.78 -8.02
C GLY A 142 7.07 -6.19 -8.33
N ASN A 143 8.06 -7.00 -8.70
CA ASN A 143 9.38 -6.54 -9.15
C ASN A 143 9.37 -5.83 -10.53
N LYS A 144 8.24 -5.82 -11.25
CA LYS A 144 8.04 -5.12 -12.53
C LYS A 144 7.52 -3.69 -12.38
N GLN A 145 7.13 -3.28 -11.17
CA GLN A 145 6.66 -1.92 -10.89
C GLN A 145 7.72 -0.88 -11.27
N LEU A 146 7.31 0.10 -12.10
CA LEU A 146 8.13 1.25 -12.47
C LEU A 146 8.15 2.32 -11.38
N ALA A 147 7.02 2.44 -10.68
CA ALA A 147 6.87 3.28 -9.52
C ALA A 147 5.79 2.72 -8.59
N ALA A 148 5.89 3.05 -7.32
CA ALA A 148 4.85 2.80 -6.34
C ALA A 148 4.86 3.90 -5.29
N GLY A 149 3.72 4.12 -4.66
CA GLY A 149 3.60 5.11 -3.61
C GLY A 149 2.32 5.00 -2.84
N TYR A 150 2.22 5.84 -1.83
CA TYR A 150 0.97 6.08 -1.14
C TYR A 150 0.85 7.53 -0.71
N LEU A 151 -0.40 7.96 -0.60
CA LEU A 151 -0.80 9.22 0.04
C LEU A 151 -1.37 8.88 1.41
N LEU A 152 -0.77 9.38 2.47
CA LEU A 152 -1.31 9.31 3.83
C LEU A 152 -2.12 10.58 4.12
N TYR A 153 -3.40 10.42 4.42
CA TYR A 153 -4.29 11.47 4.89
C TYR A 153 -4.37 11.43 6.42
N GLY A 154 -3.35 11.97 7.08
CA GLY A 154 -3.25 12.02 8.54
C GLY A 154 -3.45 13.43 9.10
N THR A 155 -2.68 13.76 10.13
CA THR A 155 -2.60 15.14 10.66
C THR A 155 -2.12 16.15 9.61
N SER A 156 -1.31 15.69 8.67
CA SER A 156 -0.97 16.35 7.41
C SER A 156 -1.08 15.32 6.28
N THR A 157 -1.05 15.80 5.03
CA THR A 157 -1.07 14.92 3.87
C THR A 157 0.36 14.66 3.42
N VAL A 158 0.79 13.41 3.45
CA VAL A 158 2.15 13.00 3.08
C VAL A 158 2.08 12.07 1.86
N LEU A 159 2.96 12.28 0.90
CA LEU A 159 3.22 11.35 -0.20
C LEU A 159 4.54 10.63 0.09
N ALA A 160 4.51 9.29 0.16
CA ALA A 160 5.72 8.48 0.04
C ALA A 160 5.76 7.87 -1.35
N LEU A 161 6.92 7.95 -2.01
CA LEU A 161 7.06 7.59 -3.41
C LEU A 161 8.41 6.90 -3.67
N THR A 162 8.39 5.92 -4.58
CA THR A 162 9.59 5.41 -5.24
C THR A 162 9.37 5.38 -6.75
N VAL A 163 10.32 5.95 -7.51
CA VAL A 163 10.37 5.97 -8.99
C VAL A 163 11.72 5.48 -9.53
N ALA A 164 12.60 5.08 -8.62
CA ALA A 164 13.98 4.68 -8.86
C ALA A 164 14.42 3.78 -7.70
N ASP A 165 15.71 3.77 -7.35
CA ASP A 165 16.25 2.86 -6.33
C ASP A 165 16.16 3.39 -4.88
N LYS A 166 15.39 4.46 -4.63
CA LYS A 166 15.20 5.03 -3.29
C LYS A 166 13.75 5.43 -3.01
N VAL A 167 13.44 5.61 -1.73
CA VAL A 167 12.16 6.14 -1.25
C VAL A 167 12.33 7.59 -0.81
N VAL A 168 11.37 8.43 -1.20
CA VAL A 168 11.30 9.84 -0.83
C VAL A 168 9.94 10.16 -0.21
N MET A 169 9.89 11.19 0.62
CA MET A 169 8.64 11.70 1.18
C MET A 169 8.45 13.18 0.90
N PHE A 170 7.20 13.55 0.63
CA PHE A 170 6.76 14.92 0.44
C PHE A 170 5.60 15.24 1.38
N SER A 171 5.54 16.47 1.87
CA SER A 171 4.36 16.99 2.58
C SER A 171 3.58 17.91 1.64
N LEU A 172 2.25 17.81 1.64
CA LEU A 172 1.39 18.76 0.92
C LEU A 172 1.31 20.06 1.72
N ASP A 173 1.88 21.13 1.17
CA ASP A 173 1.77 22.47 1.72
C ASP A 173 0.36 23.04 1.45
N PRO A 174 -0.45 23.35 2.48
CA PRO A 174 -1.78 23.89 2.29
C PRO A 174 -1.80 25.31 1.71
N GLU A 175 -0.71 26.07 1.79
CA GLU A 175 -0.64 27.45 1.27
C GLU A 175 -0.40 27.47 -0.23
N THR A 176 0.52 26.64 -0.71
CA THR A 176 0.90 26.57 -2.13
C THR A 176 0.13 25.51 -2.91
N SER A 177 -0.44 24.51 -2.22
CA SER A 177 -0.99 23.28 -2.82
C SER A 177 0.04 22.43 -3.56
N ASP A 178 1.32 22.56 -3.21
CA ASP A 178 2.43 21.76 -3.74
C ASP A 178 2.89 20.69 -2.75
N TYR A 179 3.31 19.56 -3.29
CA TYR A 179 4.05 18.54 -2.53
C TYR A 179 5.51 18.97 -2.42
N VAL A 180 5.97 19.25 -1.21
CA VAL A 180 7.33 19.71 -0.91
C VAL A 180 8.14 18.59 -0.27
N LEU A 181 9.34 18.34 -0.78
CA LEU A 181 10.23 17.28 -0.30
C LEU A 181 10.57 17.49 1.18
N ILE A 182 10.35 16.47 2.00
CA ILE A 182 10.67 16.46 3.44
C ILE A 182 11.72 15.41 3.80
N GLU A 183 11.88 14.36 3.00
CA GLU A 183 12.91 13.33 3.17
C GLU A 183 13.35 12.82 1.80
N ASP A 184 14.65 12.87 1.51
CA ASP A 184 15.20 12.61 0.18
C ASP A 184 15.81 11.22 0.01
N ASN A 185 15.92 10.45 1.10
CA ASN A 185 16.35 9.06 1.09
C ASN A 185 15.93 8.34 2.37
N VAL A 186 14.66 7.91 2.42
CA VAL A 186 14.13 7.16 3.56
C VAL A 186 14.85 5.82 3.68
N GLN A 187 15.34 5.50 4.89
CA GLN A 187 15.94 4.22 5.24
C GLN A 187 15.35 3.73 6.55
N ILE A 188 15.09 2.42 6.65
CA ILE A 188 14.61 1.79 7.88
C ILE A 188 15.72 0.95 8.53
N ASP A 189 15.75 0.96 9.86
CA ASP A 189 16.69 0.13 10.61
C ASP A 189 16.39 -1.36 10.41
N ALA A 190 17.45 -2.17 10.31
CA ALA A 190 17.35 -3.62 10.14
C ALA A 190 16.73 -4.32 11.34
N ASP A 191 16.85 -3.73 12.54
CA ASP A 191 16.31 -4.20 13.81
C ASP A 191 15.24 -3.23 14.34
N THR A 192 14.31 -3.75 15.14
CA THR A 192 13.26 -2.93 15.78
C THR A 192 12.74 -3.58 17.06
N SER A 193 12.05 -2.78 17.87
CA SER A 193 11.26 -3.21 19.01
C SER A 193 9.79 -2.80 18.88
N GLU A 194 9.31 -2.46 17.68
CA GLU A 194 7.89 -2.16 17.42
C GLU A 194 7.26 -3.12 16.41
N TYR A 195 6.01 -3.51 16.66
CA TYR A 195 5.26 -4.37 15.73
C TYR A 195 3.77 -4.00 15.67
N ALA A 196 3.14 -4.33 14.54
CA ALA A 196 1.75 -4.10 14.24
C ALA A 196 1.09 -5.39 13.77
N ILE A 197 0.12 -5.88 14.55
CA ILE A 197 -0.73 -7.03 14.21
C ILE A 197 -2.09 -6.91 14.90
N ASN A 198 -3.17 -7.35 14.25
CA ASN A 198 -4.48 -7.45 14.88
C ASN A 198 -4.57 -8.71 15.77
N SER A 199 -4.20 -8.57 17.05
CA SER A 199 -4.14 -9.68 18.02
C SER A 199 -5.47 -10.38 18.31
N SER A 200 -6.61 -9.81 17.93
CA SER A 200 -7.92 -10.46 18.07
C SER A 200 -8.03 -11.77 17.27
N ASN A 201 -7.17 -11.97 16.26
CA ASN A 201 -7.11 -13.16 15.43
C ASN A 201 -6.10 -14.22 15.90
N TYR A 202 -5.44 -14.03 17.06
CA TYR A 202 -4.37 -14.90 17.57
C TYR A 202 -4.66 -16.40 17.43
N ARG A 203 -5.86 -16.82 17.86
CA ARG A 203 -6.31 -18.22 17.85
C ARG A 203 -6.41 -18.86 16.46
N TYR A 204 -6.39 -18.06 15.39
CA TYR A 204 -6.53 -18.54 14.01
C TYR A 204 -5.20 -18.58 13.26
N TRP A 205 -4.15 -17.97 13.77
CA TRP A 205 -2.85 -17.97 13.09
C TRP A 205 -2.20 -19.35 13.13
N ARG A 206 -1.30 -19.59 12.18
CA ARG A 206 -0.43 -20.78 12.23
C ARG A 206 0.51 -20.68 13.43
N ALA A 207 0.92 -21.84 13.94
CA ALA A 207 1.80 -21.93 15.11
C ALA A 207 3.09 -21.08 15.01
N PRO A 208 3.77 -20.94 13.84
CA PRO A 208 4.94 -20.07 13.73
C PRO A 208 4.66 -18.60 14.03
N MET A 209 3.51 -18.08 13.61
CA MET A 209 3.12 -16.71 13.91
C MET A 209 2.67 -16.55 15.37
N GLN A 210 2.00 -17.56 15.94
CA GLN A 210 1.69 -17.59 17.38
C GLN A 210 2.97 -17.55 18.20
N GLN A 211 3.93 -18.42 17.87
CA GLN A 211 5.25 -18.45 18.50
C GLN A 211 5.94 -17.08 18.39
N TYR A 212 6.00 -16.49 17.19
CA TYR A 212 6.61 -15.17 17.01
C TYR A 212 6.04 -14.15 17.98
N ILE A 213 4.70 -14.05 18.06
CA ILE A 213 4.03 -13.07 18.93
C ILE A 213 4.20 -13.40 20.42
N ASP A 214 4.17 -14.68 20.81
CA ASP A 214 4.42 -15.10 22.18
C ASP A 214 5.82 -14.72 22.65
N GLU A 215 6.82 -14.84 21.77
CA GLU A 215 8.19 -14.42 22.04
C GLU A 215 8.31 -12.90 22.22
N LEU A 216 7.57 -12.10 21.44
CA LEU A 216 7.53 -10.65 21.60
C LEU A 216 6.86 -10.25 22.92
N ILE A 217 5.78 -10.95 23.32
CA ILE A 217 5.04 -10.71 24.56
C ILE A 217 5.88 -11.09 25.79
N ALA A 218 6.66 -12.17 25.71
CA ALA A 218 7.56 -12.57 26.78
C ALA A 218 8.66 -11.52 27.09
N GLY A 219 8.98 -10.66 26.12
CA GLY A 219 9.86 -9.51 26.29
C GLY A 219 11.25 -9.90 26.81
N GLU A 220 11.76 -9.12 27.76
CA GLU A 220 13.05 -9.39 28.43
C GLU A 220 13.14 -10.77 29.11
N THR A 221 12.02 -11.39 29.49
CA THR A 221 12.00 -12.71 30.13
C THR A 221 12.00 -13.88 29.15
N GLY A 222 11.77 -13.60 27.86
CA GLY A 222 11.72 -14.59 26.79
C GLY A 222 13.04 -14.75 26.04
N VAL A 223 12.99 -15.55 24.96
CA VAL A 223 14.15 -15.82 24.09
C VAL A 223 14.68 -14.58 23.36
N ARG A 224 13.88 -13.51 23.30
CA ARG A 224 14.25 -12.25 22.63
C ARG A 224 15.13 -11.35 23.48
N GLY A 225 15.08 -11.49 24.81
CA GLY A 225 15.93 -10.73 25.73
C GLY A 225 15.77 -9.21 25.67
N ARG A 226 14.64 -8.71 25.13
CA ARG A 226 14.29 -7.29 25.03
C ARG A 226 12.79 -7.12 24.93
N ASP A 227 12.29 -5.97 25.37
CA ASP A 227 10.87 -5.63 25.24
C ASP A 227 10.51 -5.15 23.84
N PHE A 228 9.26 -5.43 23.47
CA PHE A 228 8.62 -4.99 22.22
C PHE A 228 7.33 -4.26 22.53
N ASN A 229 6.96 -3.35 21.64
CA ASN A 229 5.84 -2.46 21.80
C ASN A 229 4.87 -2.56 20.61
N THR A 230 3.59 -2.74 20.88
CA THR A 230 2.58 -2.86 19.83
C THR A 230 2.11 -1.48 19.38
N ARG A 231 2.03 -1.26 18.07
CA ARG A 231 1.36 -0.12 17.45
C ARG A 231 0.44 -0.63 16.36
N TRP A 232 -0.85 -0.36 16.45
CA TRP A 232 -1.83 -0.82 15.47
C TRP A 232 -2.69 0.37 15.06
N VAL A 233 -2.41 0.92 13.88
CA VAL A 233 -3.20 2.02 13.31
C VAL A 233 -4.50 1.50 12.69
N ALA A 234 -4.51 0.23 12.29
CA ALA A 234 -5.64 -0.42 11.60
C ALA A 234 -5.91 0.16 10.20
N ALA A 235 -4.88 0.74 9.58
CA ALA A 235 -4.83 1.13 8.17
C ALA A 235 -3.42 0.81 7.67
N MET A 236 -3.30 0.03 6.59
CA MET A 236 -2.01 -0.45 6.10
C MET A 236 -1.07 0.71 5.81
N VAL A 237 -1.56 1.76 5.16
CA VAL A 237 -0.84 2.99 4.84
C VAL A 237 -0.28 3.67 6.09
N GLY A 238 -1.05 3.72 7.18
CA GLY A 238 -0.62 4.34 8.43
C GLY A 238 0.43 3.51 9.17
N ASP A 239 0.25 2.19 9.21
CA ASP A 239 1.20 1.27 9.81
C ASP A 239 2.53 1.20 9.01
N VAL A 240 2.47 1.18 7.67
CA VAL A 240 3.64 1.23 6.78
C VAL A 240 4.35 2.58 6.87
N HIS A 241 3.62 3.70 6.92
CA HIS A 241 4.23 5.02 7.08
C HIS A 241 5.02 5.13 8.39
N ARG A 242 4.46 4.65 9.50
CA ARG A 242 5.19 4.57 10.78
C ARG A 242 6.50 3.79 10.62
N ILE A 243 6.48 2.64 9.94
CA ILE A 243 7.67 1.83 9.71
C ILE A 243 8.73 2.59 8.91
N LEU A 244 8.32 3.29 7.86
CA LEU A 244 9.24 4.12 7.06
C LEU A 244 9.85 5.27 7.87
N CYS A 245 9.16 5.80 8.88
CA CYS A 245 9.70 6.88 9.72
C CYS A 245 10.62 6.42 10.86
N ARG A 246 10.43 5.22 11.43
CA ARG A 246 11.17 4.80 12.63
C ARG A 246 11.40 3.29 12.80
N GLY A 247 11.24 2.53 11.73
CA GLY A 247 11.31 1.07 11.76
C GLY A 247 10.08 0.41 12.40
N GLY A 248 10.10 -0.92 12.46
CA GLY A 248 9.00 -1.72 12.96
C GLY A 248 8.65 -2.87 12.03
N LEU A 249 7.73 -3.72 12.47
CA LEU A 249 7.10 -4.76 11.65
C LEU A 249 5.61 -4.48 11.49
N PHE A 250 5.06 -4.71 10.30
CA PHE A 250 3.63 -4.87 10.08
C PHE A 250 3.36 -6.25 9.53
N THR A 251 2.36 -6.92 10.10
CA THR A 251 1.96 -8.24 9.64
C THR A 251 0.45 -8.41 9.61
N TYR A 252 -0.01 -8.96 8.49
CA TYR A 252 -1.35 -9.49 8.29
C TYR A 252 -1.19 -10.95 7.83
N PRO A 253 -1.02 -11.90 8.77
CA PRO A 253 -0.68 -13.27 8.42
C PRO A 253 -1.87 -14.00 7.79
N PHE A 254 -1.59 -15.17 7.19
CA PHE A 254 -2.63 -16.16 6.94
C PHE A 254 -3.31 -16.54 8.25
N ASP A 255 -4.64 -16.65 8.23
CA ASP A 255 -5.41 -17.15 9.36
C ASP A 255 -6.44 -18.18 8.91
N THR A 256 -6.76 -19.10 9.82
CA THR A 256 -7.67 -20.23 9.57
C THR A 256 -9.14 -19.85 9.71
N LYS A 257 -9.49 -18.61 10.11
CA LYS A 257 -10.88 -18.15 10.24
C LYS A 257 -11.61 -18.26 8.90
N TYR A 258 -10.89 -17.94 7.81
CA TYR A 258 -11.34 -18.09 6.44
C TYR A 258 -10.31 -18.87 5.64
N ALA A 259 -10.11 -20.14 5.96
CA ALA A 259 -9.05 -20.98 5.38
C ALA A 259 -9.04 -21.08 3.83
N HIS A 260 -10.13 -20.71 3.15
CA HIS A 260 -10.21 -20.65 1.69
C HIS A 260 -9.66 -19.33 1.10
N LYS A 261 -9.35 -18.33 1.94
CA LYS A 261 -8.72 -17.07 1.55
C LYS A 261 -7.25 -17.10 2.00
N ALA A 262 -6.35 -16.72 1.10
CA ALA A 262 -4.91 -16.69 1.41
C ALA A 262 -4.53 -15.61 2.44
N GLY A 263 -5.36 -14.60 2.66
CA GLY A 263 -5.12 -13.50 3.60
C GLY A 263 -6.24 -12.47 3.51
N LYS A 264 -6.06 -11.29 4.11
CA LYS A 264 -6.98 -10.14 3.91
C LYS A 264 -6.51 -9.23 2.79
N LEU A 265 -5.24 -8.84 2.80
CA LEU A 265 -4.70 -7.84 1.86
C LEU A 265 -4.56 -8.42 0.46
N ARG A 266 -4.65 -7.58 -0.55
CA ARG A 266 -4.54 -7.93 -1.97
C ARG A 266 -3.12 -7.67 -2.46
N LEU A 267 -2.67 -8.56 -3.33
CA LEU A 267 -1.31 -8.56 -3.85
C LEU A 267 -1.05 -7.30 -4.68
N MET A 268 -1.99 -6.96 -5.57
CA MET A 268 -1.72 -6.05 -6.68
C MET A 268 -1.66 -4.57 -6.30
N TYR A 269 -2.56 -4.11 -5.45
CA TYR A 269 -2.72 -2.68 -5.10
C TYR A 269 -2.49 -2.36 -3.62
N GLU A 270 -2.22 -3.38 -2.78
CA GLU A 270 -1.81 -3.18 -1.37
C GLU A 270 -0.39 -3.73 -1.13
N ALA A 271 -0.19 -5.04 -1.28
CA ALA A 271 1.05 -5.71 -0.85
C ALA A 271 2.26 -5.37 -1.75
N ASN A 272 2.12 -5.45 -3.07
CA ASN A 272 3.19 -5.13 -4.03
C ASN A 272 3.71 -3.70 -3.91
N PRO A 273 2.87 -2.64 -3.94
CA PRO A 273 3.36 -1.26 -3.85
C PRO A 273 4.03 -0.97 -2.51
N MET A 274 3.47 -1.47 -1.39
CA MET A 274 4.07 -1.29 -0.07
C MET A 274 5.38 -2.05 0.10
N SER A 275 5.46 -3.26 -0.47
CA SER A 275 6.69 -4.06 -0.44
C SER A 275 7.82 -3.41 -1.21
N LEU A 276 7.52 -2.79 -2.36
CA LEU A 276 8.52 -2.06 -3.14
C LEU A 276 9.12 -0.91 -2.33
N LEU A 277 8.28 -0.10 -1.67
CA LEU A 277 8.75 0.97 -0.79
C LEU A 277 9.63 0.43 0.35
N ILE A 278 9.17 -0.61 1.06
CA ILE A 278 9.89 -1.17 2.21
C ILE A 278 11.26 -1.73 1.80
N GLU A 279 11.33 -2.49 0.71
CA GLU A 279 12.61 -3.05 0.25
C GLU A 279 13.58 -1.97 -0.24
N ARG A 280 13.08 -0.92 -0.92
CA ARG A 280 13.92 0.23 -1.34
C ARG A 280 14.40 1.07 -0.16
N ALA A 281 13.68 1.05 0.96
CA ALA A 281 14.11 1.64 2.22
C ALA A 281 15.04 0.72 3.04
N GLY A 282 15.46 -0.45 2.53
CA GLY A 282 16.37 -1.37 3.22
C GLY A 282 15.70 -2.47 4.06
N GLY A 283 14.37 -2.53 4.04
CA GLY A 283 13.57 -3.54 4.74
C GLY A 283 13.45 -4.89 4.04
N GLY A 284 12.52 -5.70 4.52
CA GLY A 284 12.07 -6.94 3.87
C GLY A 284 10.55 -7.01 3.77
N ALA A 285 10.04 -7.79 2.83
CA ALA A 285 8.62 -8.04 2.65
C ALA A 285 8.36 -9.47 2.14
N THR A 286 7.56 -10.26 2.87
CA THR A 286 7.27 -11.66 2.55
C THR A 286 5.81 -12.02 2.80
N ASP A 287 5.33 -13.11 2.19
CA ASP A 287 4.06 -13.76 2.55
C ASP A 287 4.19 -14.68 3.79
N ALA A 288 5.16 -14.36 4.66
CA ALA A 288 5.79 -15.21 5.67
C ALA A 288 6.79 -16.27 5.15
N VAL A 289 6.88 -16.56 3.85
CA VAL A 289 7.86 -17.52 3.30
C VAL A 289 8.56 -16.97 2.05
N ASN A 290 7.78 -16.65 1.04
CA ASN A 290 8.20 -16.13 -0.25
C ASN A 290 8.28 -14.61 -0.21
N ARG A 291 9.20 -14.04 -0.98
CA ARG A 291 9.31 -12.58 -1.14
C ARG A 291 8.12 -12.07 -1.96
N ILE A 292 7.42 -11.06 -1.46
CA ILE A 292 6.17 -10.57 -2.08
C ILE A 292 6.38 -10.15 -3.54
N LEU A 293 7.46 -9.40 -3.81
CA LEU A 293 7.73 -8.86 -5.14
C LEU A 293 8.04 -9.94 -6.20
N ASP A 294 8.30 -11.18 -5.80
CA ASP A 294 8.59 -12.30 -6.69
C ASP A 294 7.39 -13.25 -6.86
N ILE A 295 6.24 -12.93 -6.25
CA ILE A 295 5.01 -13.70 -6.44
C ILE A 295 4.44 -13.40 -7.84
N GLU A 296 4.24 -14.44 -8.64
CA GLU A 296 3.53 -14.35 -9.91
C GLU A 296 2.02 -14.28 -9.66
N PRO A 297 1.34 -13.17 -10.01
CA PRO A 297 -0.09 -13.03 -9.78
C PRO A 297 -0.91 -13.95 -10.68
N THR A 298 -2.02 -14.44 -10.15
CA THR A 298 -2.98 -15.29 -10.88
C THR A 298 -4.33 -14.62 -11.07
N ASP A 299 -4.59 -13.55 -10.33
CA ASP A 299 -5.83 -12.80 -10.33
C ASP A 299 -5.55 -11.36 -9.87
N ILE A 300 -6.25 -10.36 -10.42
CA ILE A 300 -6.05 -8.95 -10.08
C ILE A 300 -6.44 -8.65 -8.62
N HIS A 301 -7.31 -9.47 -8.04
CA HIS A 301 -7.76 -9.41 -6.65
C HIS A 301 -7.15 -10.51 -5.77
N GLN A 302 -6.08 -11.17 -6.23
CA GLN A 302 -5.39 -12.20 -5.45
C GLN A 302 -5.03 -11.68 -4.06
N ARG A 303 -5.51 -12.37 -3.02
CA ARG A 303 -5.14 -12.07 -1.63
C ARG A 303 -3.80 -12.72 -1.26
N VAL A 304 -3.10 -12.12 -0.31
CA VAL A 304 -1.78 -12.59 0.14
C VAL A 304 -1.59 -12.29 1.63
N PRO A 305 -0.96 -13.19 2.41
CA PRO A 305 -0.39 -12.83 3.70
C PRO A 305 0.68 -11.74 3.53
N VAL A 306 0.87 -10.90 4.53
CA VAL A 306 1.91 -9.86 4.48
C VAL A 306 2.69 -9.85 5.77
N VAL A 307 4.01 -9.83 5.65
CA VAL A 307 4.98 -9.56 6.72
C VAL A 307 6.02 -8.60 6.14
N LEU A 308 6.02 -7.34 6.56
CA LEU A 308 6.94 -6.32 6.04
C LEU A 308 7.51 -5.41 7.14
N GLY A 309 8.69 -4.86 6.87
CA GLY A 309 9.34 -3.87 7.73
C GLY A 309 10.82 -4.18 7.96
N SER A 310 11.30 -3.97 9.19
CA SER A 310 12.70 -4.19 9.59
C SER A 310 13.17 -5.60 9.22
N LYS A 311 14.25 -5.66 8.43
CA LYS A 311 14.67 -6.86 7.68
C LYS A 311 14.94 -8.07 8.58
N ASN A 312 15.53 -7.89 9.76
CA ASN A 312 15.85 -9.00 10.64
C ASN A 312 14.59 -9.63 11.26
N GLU A 313 13.56 -8.83 11.58
CA GLU A 313 12.29 -9.36 12.08
C GLU A 313 11.52 -10.11 10.99
N VAL A 314 11.52 -9.59 9.75
CA VAL A 314 10.91 -10.28 8.60
C VAL A 314 11.59 -11.63 8.36
N ASN A 315 12.92 -11.68 8.38
CA ASN A 315 13.67 -12.93 8.23
C ASN A 315 13.38 -13.89 9.39
N TYR A 316 13.27 -13.40 10.62
CA TYR A 316 12.96 -14.22 11.78
C TYR A 316 11.59 -14.90 11.64
N VAL A 317 10.57 -14.14 11.23
CA VAL A 317 9.24 -14.70 10.94
C VAL A 317 9.32 -15.76 9.84
N LYS A 318 10.08 -15.49 8.77
CA LYS A 318 10.30 -16.45 7.69
C LYS A 318 10.95 -17.74 8.17
N ASP A 319 12.00 -17.65 8.97
CA ASP A 319 12.71 -18.80 9.49
C ASP A 319 11.80 -19.67 10.37
N LEU A 320 10.93 -19.06 11.19
CA LEU A 320 9.92 -19.80 11.94
C LEU A 320 8.94 -20.55 11.03
N HIS A 321 8.50 -19.94 9.92
CA HIS A 321 7.56 -20.58 9.01
C HIS A 321 8.20 -21.68 8.16
N VAL A 322 9.43 -21.49 7.70
CA VAL A 322 10.16 -22.48 6.88
C VAL A 322 10.55 -23.71 7.70
N ASN A 323 10.91 -23.54 8.97
CA ASN A 323 11.29 -24.64 9.84
C ASN A 323 10.11 -25.35 10.51
N TYR A 324 8.89 -24.86 10.32
CA TYR A 324 7.71 -25.48 10.87
C TYR A 324 7.31 -26.72 10.08
N SER A 325 7.28 -27.86 10.77
CA SER A 325 6.70 -29.10 10.25
C SER A 325 5.33 -29.29 10.90
N GLU A 326 4.29 -29.48 10.09
CA GLU A 326 2.93 -29.81 10.54
C GLU A 326 2.85 -31.19 11.23
#